data_AF-A0A8J6XF86-F1
#
_entry.id   AF-A0A8J6XF86-F1
#
_cell.length_a   1.000
_cell.length_b   1.000
_cell.length_c   1.000
_cell.angle_alpha   90.00
_cell.angle_beta   90.00
_cell.angle_gamma   90.00
#
_symmetry.space_group_name_H-M   'P 1'
#
loop_
_entity.id
_entity.type
_entity.pdbx_description
1 polymer ?
#
loop_
_entity_poly.entity_id
_entity_poly.type
_entity_poly.pdbx_seq_one_letter_code
_entity_poly.pdbx_strand_id
1 'polypeptide(L)'
;MLALGGNGQVIIDVIPELELLIGKQPNVPELVGAATNRFNLLFQKFIQVFTTIEHPLVIFLDDLQWADSASLKLMQLFTSQTDTRYLLLIGAYRDNETSPTHPLMVTLEEISASGTAINTITLNPLEKADLNLLIADTLNCSEELAQPLTELVYQKTKGNPFFSNQFLKSLYEDGLISFNFTPLCLSLPTGDERGVGWQCDIAGVQALALRKTIFLILLTI
;
A
#
# COMPACT_ATOMS: atom_id res chain seq x y z
N MET A 1 22.81 7.72 21.12
CA MET A 1 22.35 6.74 22.13
C MET A 1 22.01 7.34 23.50
N LEU A 2 22.38 8.61 23.79
CA LEU A 2 21.95 9.33 25.01
C LEU A 2 20.41 9.43 25.17
N ALA A 3 19.66 9.40 24.07
CA ALA A 3 18.20 9.60 24.07
C ALA A 3 17.41 8.54 24.88
N LEU A 4 17.89 7.29 24.90
CA LEU A 4 17.26 6.20 25.66
C LEU A 4 17.76 6.09 27.11
N GLY A 5 18.83 6.82 27.43
CA GLY A 5 19.53 6.73 28.72
C GLY A 5 19.92 5.29 29.05
N GLY A 6 19.94 4.95 30.34
CA GLY A 6 20.21 3.58 30.81
C GLY A 6 19.02 2.62 30.67
N ASN A 7 17.97 2.97 29.92
CA ASN A 7 16.75 2.17 29.81
C ASN A 7 16.59 1.45 28.46
N GLY A 8 17.64 1.39 27.63
CA GLY A 8 17.55 0.79 26.29
C GLY A 8 17.10 -0.68 26.30
N GLN A 9 17.37 -1.43 27.36
CA GLN A 9 16.97 -2.82 27.50
C GLN A 9 15.45 -3.02 27.40
N VAL A 10 14.67 -2.04 27.89
CA VAL A 10 13.19 -2.10 27.88
C VAL A 10 12.63 -2.18 26.46
N ILE A 11 13.30 -1.54 25.50
CA ILE A 11 12.90 -1.61 24.10
C ILE A 11 13.41 -2.91 23.47
N ILE A 12 14.63 -3.35 23.80
CA ILE A 12 15.20 -4.61 23.30
C ILE A 12 14.36 -5.82 23.73
N ASP A 13 13.81 -5.80 24.94
CA ASP A 13 12.95 -6.88 25.44
C ASP A 13 11.69 -7.07 24.57
N VAL A 14 11.26 -6.04 23.83
CA VAL A 14 10.13 -6.06 22.91
C VAL A 14 10.57 -6.23 21.45
N ILE A 15 11.70 -5.62 21.07
CA ILE A 15 12.26 -5.64 19.71
C ILE A 15 13.75 -6.04 19.80
N PRO A 16 14.06 -7.35 19.90
CA PRO A 16 15.42 -7.83 20.13
C PRO A 16 16.42 -7.39 19.07
N GLU A 17 15.97 -7.21 17.82
CA GLU A 17 16.78 -6.80 16.68
C GLU A 17 17.39 -5.40 16.89
N LEU A 18 16.79 -4.57 17.74
CA LEU A 18 17.35 -3.26 18.06
C LEU A 18 18.70 -3.36 18.78
N GLU A 19 19.03 -4.48 19.44
CA GLU A 19 20.37 -4.71 19.99
C GLU A 19 21.47 -4.61 18.91
N LEU A 20 21.17 -4.98 17.66
CA LEU A 20 22.13 -4.84 16.55
C LEU A 20 22.42 -3.38 16.21
N LEU A 21 21.47 -2.48 16.47
CA LEU A 21 21.58 -1.05 16.17
C LEU A 21 22.10 -0.25 17.35
N ILE A 22 21.63 -0.56 18.57
CA ILE A 22 21.99 0.18 19.77
C ILE A 22 23.01 -0.54 20.66
N GLY A 23 23.46 -1.74 20.27
CA GLY A 23 24.34 -2.57 21.10
C GLY A 23 23.68 -3.06 22.38
N LYS A 24 24.42 -3.90 23.12
CA LYS A 24 23.99 -4.44 24.42
C LYS A 24 23.68 -3.34 25.41
N GLN A 25 22.54 -3.46 26.07
CA GLN A 25 22.08 -2.51 27.08
C GLN A 25 22.18 -3.13 28.49
N PRO A 26 22.34 -2.32 29.54
CA PRO A 26 22.34 -2.81 30.91
C PRO A 26 20.94 -3.29 31.31
N ASN A 27 20.85 -4.35 32.10
CA ASN A 27 19.57 -4.83 32.63
C ASN A 27 18.89 -3.75 33.47
N VAL A 28 17.58 -3.60 33.26
CA VAL A 28 16.75 -2.61 33.95
C VAL A 28 15.78 -3.33 34.88
N PRO A 29 15.61 -2.90 36.14
CA PRO A 29 14.60 -3.47 37.02
C PRO A 29 13.20 -3.42 36.40
N GLU A 30 12.45 -4.52 36.53
CA GLU A 30 11.03 -4.53 36.17
C GLU A 30 10.24 -3.62 37.10
N LEU A 31 9.39 -2.77 36.52
CA LEU A 31 8.45 -1.93 37.25
C LEU A 31 7.06 -2.56 37.13
N VAL A 32 6.58 -3.14 38.22
CA VAL A 32 5.23 -3.71 38.29
C VAL A 32 4.21 -2.58 38.05
N GLY A 33 3.37 -2.74 37.03
CA GLY A 33 2.28 -1.79 36.70
C GLY A 33 2.66 -0.56 35.87
N ALA A 34 3.96 -0.30 35.62
CA ALA A 34 4.41 0.86 34.83
C ALA A 34 5.22 0.50 33.58
N ALA A 35 5.38 -0.78 33.28
CA ALA A 35 6.17 -1.27 32.14
C ALA A 35 5.71 -0.69 30.79
N THR A 36 4.39 -0.69 30.51
CA THR A 36 3.83 -0.16 29.26
C THR A 36 4.07 1.34 29.10
N ASN A 37 3.86 2.14 30.15
CA ASN A 37 4.12 3.58 30.10
C ASN A 37 5.60 3.88 29.89
N ARG A 38 6.49 3.08 30.52
CA ARG A 38 7.94 3.19 30.34
C ARG A 38 8.33 2.85 28.90
N PHE A 39 7.82 1.75 28.36
CA PHE A 39 8.05 1.36 26.97
C PHE A 39 7.59 2.46 26.01
N ASN A 40 6.34 2.92 26.13
CA ASN A 40 5.76 3.98 25.30
C ASN A 40 6.61 5.25 25.28
N LEU A 41 7.04 5.73 26.45
CA LEU A 41 7.90 6.92 26.57
C LEU A 41 9.26 6.71 25.90
N LEU A 42 9.87 5.54 26.09
CA LEU A 42 11.19 5.23 25.52
C LEU A 42 11.11 5.06 24.01
N PHE A 43 10.08 4.38 23.52
CA PHE A 43 9.86 4.17 22.09
C PHE A 43 9.57 5.50 21.39
N GLN A 44 8.83 6.41 22.02
CA GLN A 44 8.69 7.77 21.53
C GLN A 44 10.03 8.50 21.44
N LYS A 45 10.85 8.46 22.50
CA LYS A 45 12.21 9.07 22.50
C LYS A 45 13.11 8.44 21.45
N PHE A 46 12.96 7.14 21.19
CA PHE A 46 13.68 6.44 20.14
C PHE A 46 13.34 7.02 18.77
N ILE A 47 12.05 7.15 18.45
CA ILE A 47 11.60 7.74 17.19
C ILE A 47 12.10 9.19 17.04
N GLN A 48 12.07 9.98 18.12
CA GLN A 48 12.52 11.37 18.10
C GLN A 48 13.99 11.55 17.71
N VAL A 49 14.84 10.52 17.87
CA VAL A 49 16.23 10.57 17.38
C VAL A 49 16.29 10.74 15.86
N PHE A 50 15.27 10.26 15.16
CA PHE A 50 15.19 10.25 13.70
C PHE A 50 14.23 11.31 13.15
N THR A 51 13.74 12.25 13.98
CA THR A 51 12.79 13.28 13.53
C THR A 51 13.42 14.67 13.70
N THR A 52 14.55 14.91 13.04
CA THR A 52 15.24 16.21 13.04
C THR A 52 15.07 16.91 11.69
N ILE A 53 15.42 18.20 11.61
CA ILE A 53 15.32 18.94 10.34
C ILE A 53 16.27 18.38 9.27
N GLU A 54 17.43 17.86 9.69
CA GLU A 54 18.41 17.21 8.81
C GLU A 54 18.00 15.80 8.40
N HIS A 55 17.13 15.16 9.20
CA HIS A 55 16.66 13.80 9.02
C HIS A 55 15.16 13.72 9.32
N PRO A 56 14.28 14.20 8.43
CA PRO A 56 12.85 14.00 8.59
C PRO A 56 12.48 12.53 8.39
N LEU A 57 11.52 12.03 9.16
CA LEU A 57 11.06 10.65 9.10
C LEU A 57 9.66 10.56 8.51
N VAL A 58 9.47 9.67 7.54
CA VAL A 58 8.15 9.27 7.05
C VAL A 58 7.92 7.81 7.43
N ILE A 59 6.81 7.52 8.10
CA ILE A 59 6.38 6.16 8.43
C ILE A 59 5.08 5.89 7.68
N PHE A 60 5.08 4.85 6.85
CA PHE A 60 3.89 4.32 6.19
C PHE A 60 3.42 3.05 6.90
N LEU A 61 2.14 3.03 7.31
CA LEU A 61 1.48 1.90 7.95
C LEU A 61 0.32 1.45 7.08
N ASP A 62 0.35 0.19 6.65
CA ASP A 62 -0.70 -0.43 5.85
C ASP A 62 -1.65 -1.27 6.73
N ASP A 63 -2.82 -1.59 6.21
CA ASP A 63 -3.85 -2.42 6.85
C ASP A 63 -4.21 -1.99 8.29
N LEU A 64 -4.32 -0.67 8.53
CA LEU A 64 -4.61 -0.14 9.88
C LEU A 64 -5.96 -0.60 10.43
N GLN A 65 -6.90 -1.05 9.59
CA GLN A 65 -8.15 -1.66 10.03
C GLN A 65 -7.93 -2.93 10.89
N TRP A 66 -6.77 -3.58 10.79
CA TRP A 66 -6.42 -4.75 11.59
C TRP A 66 -5.43 -4.46 12.73
N ALA A 67 -5.08 -3.18 12.95
CA ALA A 67 -4.18 -2.80 14.03
C ALA A 67 -4.82 -3.06 15.41
N ASP A 68 -4.03 -3.64 16.32
CA ASP A 68 -4.47 -3.83 17.70
C ASP A 68 -4.46 -2.50 18.50
N SER A 69 -5.10 -2.53 19.66
CA SER A 69 -5.22 -1.33 20.50
C SER A 69 -3.86 -0.80 20.99
N ALA A 70 -2.86 -1.67 21.15
CA ALA A 70 -1.52 -1.25 21.57
C ALA A 70 -0.81 -0.46 20.45
N SER A 71 -0.91 -0.93 19.21
CA SER A 71 -0.37 -0.28 18.01
C SER A 71 -1.04 1.07 17.75
N LEU A 72 -2.37 1.12 17.85
CA LEU A 72 -3.13 2.37 17.73
C LEU A 72 -2.76 3.37 18.85
N LYS A 73 -2.51 2.87 20.07
CA LYS A 73 -2.05 3.72 21.17
C LYS A 73 -0.67 4.31 20.90
N LEU A 74 0.25 3.55 20.33
CA LEU A 74 1.57 4.05 19.92
C LEU A 74 1.43 5.12 18.82
N MET A 75 0.57 4.90 17.83
CA MET A 75 0.27 5.90 16.79
C MET A 75 -0.20 7.21 17.41
N GLN A 76 -1.15 7.16 18.36
CA GLN A 76 -1.63 8.32 19.10
C GLN A 76 -0.52 9.02 19.90
N LEU A 77 0.40 8.27 20.50
CA LEU A 77 1.52 8.83 21.25
C LEU A 77 2.49 9.61 20.36
N PHE A 78 2.71 9.17 19.13
CA PHE A 78 3.58 9.88 18.18
C PHE A 78 2.99 11.22 17.71
N THR A 79 1.66 11.28 17.58
CA THR A 79 0.96 12.47 17.11
C THR A 79 0.64 13.47 18.20
N SER A 80 0.49 13.02 19.46
CA SER A 80 -0.07 13.84 20.55
C SER A 80 0.87 14.87 21.20
N GLN A 81 2.14 14.96 20.80
CA GLN A 81 3.10 15.89 21.42
C GLN A 81 3.57 17.00 20.48
N THR A 82 3.71 18.20 21.05
CA THR A 82 4.15 19.43 20.36
C THR A 82 5.59 19.40 19.85
N ASP A 83 6.39 18.39 20.22
CA ASP A 83 7.82 18.30 19.89
C ASP A 83 8.18 17.24 18.85
N THR A 84 7.25 16.41 18.37
CA THR A 84 7.49 15.51 17.21
C THR A 84 7.40 16.30 15.91
N ARG A 85 8.34 17.22 15.73
CA ARG A 85 8.56 17.93 14.47
C ARG A 85 9.27 17.01 13.48
N TYR A 86 9.05 17.19 12.19
CA TYR A 86 9.70 16.41 11.12
C TYR A 86 9.35 14.91 11.10
N LEU A 87 8.17 14.56 11.61
CA LEU A 87 7.55 13.24 11.44
C LEU A 87 6.31 13.36 10.55
N LEU A 88 6.22 12.54 9.51
CA LEU A 88 5.00 12.33 8.72
C LEU A 88 4.55 10.87 8.88
N LEU A 89 3.34 10.69 9.41
CA LEU A 89 2.68 9.39 9.48
C LEU A 89 1.67 9.29 8.34
N ILE A 90 1.78 8.23 7.56
CA ILE A 90 0.83 7.89 6.49
C ILE A 90 0.20 6.55 6.86
N GLY A 91 -1.12 6.55 6.99
CA GLY A 91 -1.89 5.34 7.26
C GLY A 91 -2.76 4.98 6.06
N ALA A 92 -2.77 3.71 5.69
CA ALA A 92 -3.71 3.14 4.75
C ALA A 92 -4.66 2.18 5.48
N TYR A 93 -5.95 2.27 5.17
CA TYR A 93 -6.96 1.35 5.67
C TYR A 93 -8.13 1.23 4.70
N ARG A 94 -8.93 0.19 4.89
CA ARG A 94 -10.16 -0.05 4.14
C ARG A 94 -11.35 0.54 4.88
N ASP A 95 -12.04 1.48 4.25
CA ASP A 95 -13.14 2.23 4.86
C ASP A 95 -14.39 1.36 5.10
N ASN A 96 -14.61 0.35 4.26
CA ASN A 96 -15.69 -0.64 4.39
C ASN A 96 -15.57 -1.59 5.60
N GLU A 97 -14.35 -1.78 6.14
CA GLU A 97 -14.04 -2.67 7.25
C GLU A 97 -14.02 -1.89 8.59
N THR A 98 -14.19 -0.57 8.54
CA THR A 98 -14.18 0.31 9.71
C THR A 98 -15.55 0.94 9.94
N SER A 99 -16.26 0.47 10.97
CA SER A 99 -17.46 1.17 11.45
C SER A 99 -17.07 2.46 12.22
N PRO A 100 -18.01 3.40 12.45
CA PRO A 100 -17.73 4.57 13.29
C PRO A 100 -17.26 4.23 14.72
N THR A 101 -17.60 3.03 15.22
CA THR A 101 -17.15 2.56 16.55
C THR A 101 -15.88 1.71 16.48
N HIS A 102 -15.24 1.59 15.31
CA HIS A 102 -14.03 0.81 15.15
C HIS A 102 -12.87 1.48 15.91
N PRO A 103 -11.98 0.71 16.59
CA PRO A 103 -10.87 1.28 17.37
C PRO A 103 -10.00 2.28 16.59
N LEU A 104 -9.74 2.01 15.30
CA LEU A 104 -9.02 2.93 14.42
C LEU A 104 -9.74 4.29 14.31
N MET A 105 -11.06 4.29 14.06
CA MET A 105 -11.83 5.52 13.88
C MET A 105 -11.84 6.35 15.15
N VAL A 106 -12.07 5.70 16.31
CA VAL A 106 -11.98 6.35 17.62
C VAL A 106 -10.59 6.96 17.85
N THR A 107 -9.53 6.23 17.49
CA THR A 107 -8.15 6.73 17.63
C THR A 107 -7.90 7.95 16.74
N LEU A 108 -8.35 7.93 15.48
CA LEU A 108 -8.22 9.06 14.56
C LEU A 108 -9.01 10.29 15.05
N GLU A 109 -10.21 10.09 15.60
CA GLU A 109 -11.00 11.16 16.23
C GLU A 109 -10.26 11.78 17.43
N GLU A 110 -9.70 10.96 18.32
CA GLU A 110 -8.90 11.43 19.45
C GLU A 110 -7.64 12.20 19.02
N ILE A 111 -6.95 11.72 17.98
CA ILE A 111 -5.79 12.41 17.40
C ILE A 111 -6.21 13.76 16.82
N SER A 112 -7.30 13.82 16.05
CA SER A 112 -7.82 15.07 15.51
C SER A 112 -8.23 16.03 16.62
N ALA A 113 -8.86 15.54 17.68
CA ALA A 113 -9.29 16.34 18.84
C ALA A 113 -8.10 16.92 19.64
N SER A 114 -6.93 16.27 19.59
CA SER A 114 -5.69 16.79 20.20
C SER A 114 -5.08 17.97 19.44
N GLY A 115 -5.64 18.37 18.31
CA GLY A 115 -5.14 19.47 17.47
C GLY A 115 -4.13 19.03 16.41
N THR A 116 -3.90 17.72 16.26
CA THR A 116 -3.07 17.19 15.17
C THR A 116 -3.85 17.26 13.86
N ALA A 117 -3.23 17.80 12.80
CA ALA A 117 -3.83 17.81 11.47
C ALA A 117 -3.84 16.40 10.87
N ILE A 118 -5.03 15.92 10.51
CA ILE A 118 -5.22 14.68 9.76
C ILE A 118 -5.73 15.06 8.37
N ASN A 119 -5.03 14.61 7.33
CA ASN A 119 -5.47 14.74 5.95
C ASN A 119 -5.87 13.37 5.43
N THR A 120 -7.11 13.26 4.93
CA THR A 120 -7.63 12.01 4.36
C THR A 120 -7.69 12.10 2.86
N ILE A 121 -7.13 11.10 2.18
CA ILE A 121 -7.21 10.94 0.73
C ILE A 121 -8.03 9.67 0.47
N THR A 122 -9.24 9.85 -0.06
CA THR A 122 -10.08 8.73 -0.49
C THR A 122 -9.68 8.33 -1.91
N LEU A 123 -9.23 7.08 -2.08
CA LEU A 123 -8.90 6.53 -3.38
C LEU A 123 -10.12 5.88 -4.00
N ASN A 124 -10.64 6.50 -5.06
CA ASN A 124 -11.74 5.93 -5.84
C ASN A 124 -11.20 4.90 -6.85
N PRO A 125 -12.05 3.98 -7.34
CA PRO A 125 -11.72 3.17 -8.51
C PRO A 125 -11.27 4.06 -9.68
N LEU A 126 -10.36 3.54 -10.51
CA LEU A 126 -9.86 4.27 -11.67
C LEU A 126 -11.02 4.62 -12.60
N GLU A 127 -11.04 5.87 -13.07
CA GLU A 127 -11.95 6.22 -14.14
C GLU A 127 -11.56 5.47 -15.41
N LYS A 128 -12.52 5.30 -16.31
CA LYS A 128 -12.28 4.57 -17.57
C LYS A 128 -11.14 5.18 -18.39
N ALA A 129 -10.98 6.51 -18.35
CA ALA A 129 -9.89 7.21 -19.03
C ALA A 129 -8.52 6.85 -18.42
N ASP A 130 -8.41 6.89 -17.09
CA ASP A 130 -7.17 6.52 -16.38
C ASP A 130 -6.82 5.04 -16.57
N LEU A 131 -7.82 4.17 -16.59
CA LEU A 131 -7.62 2.76 -16.91
C LEU A 131 -7.14 2.57 -18.36
N ASN A 132 -7.61 3.39 -19.29
CA ASN A 132 -7.13 3.35 -20.67
C ASN A 132 -5.64 3.71 -20.77
N LEU A 133 -5.23 4.75 -20.06
CA LEU A 133 -3.84 5.16 -19.97
C LEU A 133 -2.97 4.03 -19.39
N LEU A 134 -3.43 3.42 -18.29
CA LEU A 134 -2.74 2.29 -17.67
C LEU A 134 -2.58 1.10 -18.63
N ILE A 135 -3.63 0.75 -19.38
CA ILE A 135 -3.60 -0.37 -20.32
C ILE A 135 -2.73 -0.06 -21.54
N ALA A 136 -2.83 1.16 -22.09
CA ALA A 136 -2.01 1.60 -23.21
C ALA A 136 -0.51 1.57 -22.86
N ASP A 137 -0.15 2.06 -21.68
CA ASP A 137 1.22 2.01 -21.15
C ASP A 137 1.69 0.57 -20.93
N THR A 138 0.86 -0.27 -20.29
CA THR A 138 1.16 -1.69 -20.03
C THR A 138 1.42 -2.47 -21.33
N LEU A 139 0.65 -2.20 -22.38
CA LEU A 139 0.76 -2.85 -23.68
C LEU A 139 1.65 -2.09 -24.67
N ASN A 140 2.29 -1.00 -24.24
CA ASN A 140 3.11 -0.11 -25.06
C ASN A 140 2.47 0.19 -26.44
N CYS A 141 1.20 0.59 -26.42
CA CYS A 141 0.42 0.92 -27.61
C CYS A 141 -0.27 2.28 -27.45
N SER A 142 -0.91 2.78 -28.51
CA SER A 142 -1.65 4.05 -28.42
C SER A 142 -2.92 3.88 -27.61
N GLU A 143 -3.39 4.97 -27.00
CA GLU A 143 -4.64 5.00 -26.25
C GLU A 143 -5.82 4.51 -27.08
N GLU A 144 -5.89 4.85 -28.37
CA GLU A 144 -6.96 4.41 -29.27
C GLU A 144 -6.95 2.90 -29.49
N LEU A 145 -5.76 2.28 -29.56
CA LEU A 145 -5.63 0.82 -29.69
C LEU A 145 -6.00 0.09 -28.39
N ALA A 146 -5.79 0.72 -27.24
CA ALA A 146 -6.15 0.17 -25.94
C ALA A 146 -7.67 0.22 -25.66
N GLN A 147 -8.40 1.20 -26.21
CA GLN A 147 -9.82 1.45 -25.91
C GLN A 147 -10.73 0.20 -25.91
N PRO A 148 -10.67 -0.71 -26.91
CA PRO A 148 -11.54 -1.88 -26.93
C PRO A 148 -11.28 -2.84 -25.76
N LEU A 149 -10.01 -3.02 -25.38
CA LEU A 149 -9.65 -3.83 -24.22
C LEU A 149 -10.04 -3.13 -22.92
N THR A 150 -9.81 -1.82 -22.84
CA THR A 150 -10.20 -0.99 -21.70
C THR A 150 -11.68 -1.10 -21.40
N GLU A 151 -12.56 -1.07 -22.41
CA GLU A 151 -14.00 -1.27 -22.21
C GLU A 151 -14.30 -2.61 -21.54
N LEU A 152 -13.67 -3.69 -21.99
CA LEU A 152 -13.88 -5.03 -21.44
C LEU A 152 -13.35 -5.17 -20.01
N VAL A 153 -12.15 -4.64 -19.77
CA VAL A 153 -11.53 -4.64 -18.44
C VAL A 153 -12.39 -3.78 -17.49
N TYR A 154 -12.80 -2.59 -17.89
CA TYR A 154 -13.64 -1.70 -17.08
C TYR A 154 -15.00 -2.32 -16.77
N GLN A 155 -15.66 -2.96 -17.74
CA GLN A 155 -16.93 -3.64 -17.53
C GLN A 155 -16.85 -4.72 -16.44
N LYS A 156 -15.72 -5.45 -16.40
CA LYS A 156 -15.50 -6.56 -15.47
C LYS A 156 -15.00 -6.12 -14.09
N THR A 157 -14.21 -5.07 -14.04
CA THR A 157 -13.45 -4.69 -12.83
C THR A 157 -13.94 -3.41 -12.19
N LYS A 158 -14.79 -2.65 -12.91
CA LYS A 158 -15.33 -1.36 -12.48
C LYS A 158 -14.25 -0.38 -12.04
N GLY A 159 -13.09 -0.42 -12.69
CA GLY A 159 -11.96 0.47 -12.41
C GLY A 159 -11.11 0.05 -11.20
N ASN A 160 -11.40 -1.08 -10.54
CA ASN A 160 -10.57 -1.56 -9.45
C ASN A 160 -9.17 -1.97 -9.99
N PRO A 161 -8.06 -1.34 -9.55
CA PRO A 161 -6.72 -1.61 -10.10
C PRO A 161 -6.24 -3.04 -9.86
N PHE A 162 -6.56 -3.63 -8.71
CA PHE A 162 -6.17 -5.00 -8.39
C PHE A 162 -6.87 -5.99 -9.35
N PHE A 163 -8.18 -5.87 -9.50
CA PHE A 163 -8.94 -6.73 -10.43
C PHE A 163 -8.57 -6.46 -11.88
N SER A 164 -8.27 -5.23 -12.26
CA SER A 164 -7.76 -4.88 -13.60
C SER A 164 -6.48 -5.63 -13.91
N ASN A 165 -5.51 -5.59 -13.00
CA ASN A 165 -4.25 -6.33 -13.15
C ASN A 165 -4.45 -7.84 -13.18
N GLN A 166 -5.27 -8.40 -12.29
CA GLN A 166 -5.55 -9.84 -12.28
C GLN A 166 -6.25 -10.30 -13.56
N PHE A 167 -7.18 -9.49 -14.07
CA PHE A 167 -7.87 -9.82 -15.31
C PHE A 167 -6.91 -9.78 -16.50
N LEU A 168 -6.09 -8.74 -16.63
CA LEU A 168 -5.05 -8.67 -17.67
C LEU A 168 -4.08 -9.85 -17.62
N LYS A 169 -3.64 -10.25 -16.42
CA LYS A 169 -2.80 -11.45 -16.23
C LYS A 169 -3.51 -12.72 -16.69
N SER A 170 -4.79 -12.91 -16.34
CA SER A 170 -5.57 -14.05 -16.82
C SER A 170 -5.71 -14.05 -18.35
N LEU A 171 -5.85 -12.90 -18.99
CA LEU A 171 -5.90 -12.82 -20.46
C LEU A 171 -4.58 -13.21 -21.12
N TYR A 172 -3.46 -12.86 -20.48
CA TYR A 172 -2.13 -13.30 -20.92
C TYR A 172 -1.94 -14.81 -20.75
N GLU A 173 -2.31 -15.36 -19.60
CA GLU A 173 -2.24 -16.80 -19.31
C GLU A 173 -3.15 -17.63 -20.24
N ASP A 174 -4.33 -17.13 -20.56
CA ASP A 174 -5.27 -17.73 -21.52
C ASP A 174 -4.80 -17.55 -22.99
N GLY A 175 -3.68 -16.86 -23.24
CA GLY A 175 -3.11 -16.63 -24.57
C GLY A 175 -3.88 -15.61 -25.43
N LEU A 176 -4.83 -14.88 -24.83
CA LEU A 176 -5.65 -13.87 -25.49
C LEU A 176 -4.91 -12.54 -25.66
N ILE A 177 -3.96 -12.27 -24.77
CA ILE A 177 -2.95 -11.21 -24.93
C ILE A 177 -1.61 -11.91 -25.04
N SER A 178 -0.83 -11.61 -26.08
CA SER A 178 0.50 -12.18 -26.25
C SER A 178 1.49 -11.11 -26.67
N PHE A 179 2.72 -11.21 -26.18
CA PHE A 179 3.80 -10.37 -26.65
C PHE A 179 4.51 -11.06 -27.81
N ASN A 180 4.44 -10.47 -28.99
CA ASN A 180 5.15 -11.00 -30.15
C ASN A 180 6.54 -10.35 -30.22
N PHE A 181 7.55 -11.10 -29.77
CA PHE A 181 8.93 -10.75 -30.03
C PHE A 181 9.35 -11.36 -31.37
N THR A 182 9.13 -10.63 -32.46
CA THR A 182 9.72 -11.01 -33.76
C THR A 182 11.16 -10.48 -33.80
N PRO A 183 12.20 -11.33 -33.73
CA PRO A 183 13.57 -10.85 -33.81
C PRO A 183 13.81 -10.25 -35.21
N LEU A 184 14.47 -9.08 -35.27
CA LEU A 184 14.77 -8.37 -36.52
C LEU A 184 15.51 -9.23 -37.59
N CYS A 185 16.07 -10.38 -37.21
CA CYS A 185 16.84 -11.27 -38.07
C CYS A 185 15.97 -12.26 -38.89
N LEU A 186 14.67 -12.39 -38.57
CA LEU A 186 13.75 -13.34 -39.21
C LEU A 186 12.65 -12.68 -40.06
N SER A 187 12.70 -11.36 -40.29
CA SER A 187 11.78 -10.69 -41.21
C SER A 187 12.10 -11.10 -42.66
N LEU A 188 11.42 -12.15 -43.14
CA LEU A 188 11.30 -12.42 -44.56
C LEU A 188 10.61 -11.21 -45.25
N PRO A 189 10.92 -10.92 -46.53
CA PRO A 189 10.35 -9.81 -47.28
C PRO A 189 8.91 -10.10 -47.73
N THR A 190 8.06 -10.57 -46.82
CA THR A 190 6.64 -10.78 -47.02
C THR A 190 5.89 -9.85 -46.09
N GLY A 191 5.70 -8.60 -46.55
CA GLY A 191 4.63 -7.62 -46.26
C GLY A 191 3.87 -7.56 -44.92
N ASP A 192 4.32 -8.26 -43.88
CA ASP A 192 3.70 -8.25 -42.56
C ASP A 192 4.46 -7.24 -41.71
N GLU A 193 4.01 -5.98 -41.77
CA GLU A 193 4.52 -4.86 -40.97
C GLU A 193 4.17 -4.98 -39.47
N ARG A 194 3.86 -6.19 -38.98
CA ARG A 194 3.64 -6.44 -37.55
C ARG A 194 4.99 -6.46 -36.84
N GLY A 195 5.43 -5.27 -36.43
CA GLY A 195 6.61 -5.07 -35.60
C GLY A 195 6.54 -5.79 -34.25
N VAL A 196 7.64 -5.72 -33.49
CA VAL A 196 7.73 -6.19 -32.11
C VAL A 196 6.67 -5.47 -31.27
N GLY A 197 5.76 -6.21 -30.64
CA GLY A 197 4.68 -5.59 -29.90
C GLY A 197 3.65 -6.56 -29.32
N TRP A 198 2.78 -6.02 -28.47
CA TRP A 198 1.66 -6.75 -27.89
C TRP A 198 0.55 -6.96 -28.92
N GLN A 199 -0.01 -8.16 -28.95
CA GLN A 199 -1.16 -8.55 -29.75
C GLN A 199 -2.30 -8.99 -28.82
N CYS A 200 -3.52 -8.56 -29.12
CA CYS A 200 -4.71 -8.87 -28.32
C CYS A 200 -5.82 -9.42 -29.22
N ASP A 201 -6.29 -10.63 -28.94
CA ASP A 201 -7.48 -11.20 -29.57
C ASP A 201 -8.74 -10.67 -28.87
N ILE A 202 -9.19 -9.49 -29.30
CA ILE A 202 -10.38 -8.83 -28.75
C ILE A 202 -11.64 -9.71 -28.87
N ALA A 203 -11.78 -10.50 -29.93
CA ALA A 203 -12.94 -11.39 -30.09
C ALA A 203 -12.91 -12.53 -29.08
N GLY A 204 -11.73 -13.10 -28.83
CA GLY A 204 -11.48 -14.08 -27.77
C GLY A 204 -11.74 -13.51 -26.38
N VAL A 205 -11.27 -12.29 -26.09
CA VAL A 205 -11.53 -11.58 -24.82
C VAL A 205 -13.03 -11.33 -24.63
N GLN A 206 -13.75 -10.88 -25.67
CA GLN A 206 -15.20 -10.69 -25.61
C GLN A 206 -15.93 -12.01 -25.33
N ALA A 207 -15.57 -13.09 -26.01
CA ALA A 207 -16.18 -14.39 -25.80
C ALA A 207 -15.86 -15.00 -24.43
N LEU A 208 -14.69 -14.69 -23.85
CA LEU A 208 -14.32 -15.05 -22.49
C LEU A 208 -15.06 -14.20 -21.45
N ALA A 209 -15.22 -12.90 -21.72
CA ALA A 209 -16.00 -11.98 -20.90
C ALA A 209 -17.48 -12.41 -20.83
N LEU A 210 -18.03 -12.98 -21.90
CA LEU A 210 -19.40 -13.52 -21.92
C LEU A 210 -19.53 -14.92 -21.29
N ARG A 211 -18.45 -15.73 -21.27
CA ARG A 211 -18.47 -17.11 -20.76
C ARG A 211 -18.07 -17.23 -19.28
N LYS A 212 -17.14 -16.41 -18.79
CA LYS A 212 -16.76 -16.33 -17.36
C LYS A 212 -17.70 -15.34 -16.64
N THR A 213 -18.95 -15.76 -16.41
CA THR A 213 -19.93 -15.05 -15.55
C THR A 213 -19.84 -15.48 -14.08
N ILE A 214 -18.87 -16.34 -13.73
CA ILE A 214 -18.62 -16.71 -12.34
C ILE A 214 -17.13 -16.52 -12.05
N PHE A 215 -16.74 -15.27 -11.86
CA PHE A 215 -15.84 -14.97 -10.75
C PHE A 215 -16.73 -14.36 -9.67
N LEU A 216 -17.27 -15.23 -8.81
CA LEU A 216 -17.68 -14.81 -7.49
C LEU A 216 -16.38 -14.55 -6.71
N ILE A 217 -15.73 -13.42 -6.98
CA ILE A 217 -14.72 -12.88 -6.07
C ILE A 217 -15.47 -11.85 -5.23
N LEU A 218 -16.02 -12.35 -4.12
CA LEU A 218 -16.29 -11.52 -2.97
C LEU A 218 -14.93 -11.03 -2.47
N LEU A 219 -14.65 -9.74 -2.71
CA LEU A 219 -13.81 -8.90 -1.85
C LEU A 219 -14.16 -7.45 -2.17
N THR A 220 -14.97 -6.90 -1.28
CA THR A 220 -15.27 -5.49 -1.09
C THR A 220 -13.95 -4.73 -0.89
N ILE A 221 -13.75 -3.59 -1.56
CA ILE A 221 -12.64 -2.65 -1.28
C ILE A 221 -12.82 -2.14 0.13
#